data_AF-A0A0N4XLL2-F1
#
_entry.id   AF-A0A0N4XLL2-F1
#
_cell.length_a   1.000
_cell.length_b   1.000
_cell.length_c   1.000
_cell.angle_alpha   90.00
_cell.angle_beta   90.00
_cell.angle_gamma   90.00
#
_symmetry.space_group_name_H-M   'P 1'
#
loop_
_entity.id
_entity.type
_entity.pdbx_description
1 polymer ?
#
loop_
_entity_poly.entity_id
_entity_poly.type
_entity_poly.pdbx_seq_one_letter_code
_entity_poly.pdbx_strand_id
1 'polypeptide(L)'
;MLKNANSNMWIQNIRLSLMTLIFATATMMSSDGEKIIAKGLFQGWTNLVWTMTIAAATGGLVVSAVMKYADNVKKTYCQTLAIGLTAVISICIGERNLSASLAVGVLLVMVSIAVYALYPPPPQPTSPSPKDEAQYDLI
;
A
#
# COMPACT_ATOMS: atom_id res chain seq x y z
N MET A 1 -21.62 -13.24 12.54
CA MET A 1 -22.55 -12.08 12.62
C MET A 1 -21.80 -10.88 12.06
N LEU A 2 -22.06 -10.28 10.89
CA LEU A 2 -23.23 -10.19 10.02
C LEU A 2 -22.88 -10.63 8.59
N LYS A 3 -23.59 -11.65 8.12
CA LYS A 3 -23.71 -12.06 6.73
C LYS A 3 -24.61 -11.02 6.06
N ASN A 4 -24.04 -9.93 5.52
CA ASN A 4 -24.64 -8.99 4.54
C ASN A 4 -23.88 -7.65 4.51
N ALA A 5 -22.63 -7.66 4.09
CA ALA A 5 -22.02 -6.44 3.57
C ALA A 5 -21.57 -6.73 2.15
N ASN A 6 -22.48 -6.53 1.19
CA ASN A 6 -22.11 -6.03 -0.14
C ASN A 6 -21.42 -4.66 0.07
N SER A 7 -20.26 -4.66 0.72
CA SER A 7 -19.54 -3.46 1.07
C SER A 7 -18.90 -2.99 -0.22
N ASN A 8 -19.54 -2.01 -0.85
CA ASN A 8 -18.98 -1.32 -2.00
C ASN A 8 -17.55 -0.91 -1.66
N MET A 9 -16.57 -1.42 -2.39
CA MET A 9 -15.14 -1.11 -2.17
C MET A 9 -14.89 0.39 -2.24
N TRP A 10 -15.70 1.10 -3.04
CA TRP A 10 -15.77 2.55 -3.07
C TRP A 10 -16.06 3.15 -1.69
N ILE A 11 -17.00 2.59 -0.94
CA ILE A 11 -17.34 3.05 0.43
C ILE A 11 -16.21 2.73 1.41
N GLN A 12 -15.53 1.59 1.26
CA GLN A 12 -14.36 1.28 2.09
C GLN A 12 -13.20 2.26 1.81
N ASN A 13 -12.94 2.57 0.53
CA ASN A 13 -11.91 3.52 0.12
C ASN A 13 -12.25 4.95 0.60
N ILE A 14 -13.52 5.36 0.54
CA ILE A 14 -13.99 6.64 1.06
C ILE A 14 -13.79 6.71 2.58
N ARG A 15 -14.21 5.69 3.33
CA ARG A 15 -14.02 5.63 4.80
C ARG A 15 -12.54 5.74 5.17
N LEU A 16 -11.67 5.03 4.45
CA LEU A 16 -10.22 5.11 4.67
C LEU A 16 -9.68 6.52 4.37
N SER A 17 -10.07 7.12 3.24
CA SER A 17 -9.66 8.48 2.88
C SER A 17 -10.11 9.53 3.89
N LEU A 18 -11.31 9.38 4.48
CA LEU A 18 -11.82 10.27 5.52
C LEU A 18 -10.97 10.17 6.79
N MET A 19 -10.57 8.97 7.19
CA MET A 19 -9.67 8.80 8.33
C MET A 19 -8.30 9.41 8.06
N THR A 20 -7.71 9.15 6.88
CA THR A 20 -6.45 9.76 6.47
C THR A 20 -6.53 11.28 6.44
N LEU A 21 -7.65 11.86 5.98
CA LEU A 21 -7.84 13.31 5.96
C LEU A 21 -7.79 13.93 7.37
N ILE A 22 -8.40 13.28 8.36
CA ILE A 22 -8.36 13.75 9.76
C ILE A 22 -6.92 13.74 10.28
N PHE A 23 -6.20 12.63 10.10
CA PHE A 23 -4.81 12.52 10.54
C PHE A 23 -3.87 13.47 9.80
N ALA A 24 -4.07 13.65 8.49
CA ALA A 24 -3.28 14.58 7.68
C ALA A 24 -3.50 16.02 8.15
N THR A 25 -4.75 16.41 8.42
CA THR A 25 -5.09 17.75 8.92
C THR A 25 -4.50 17.99 10.32
N ALA A 26 -4.56 17.00 11.20
CA ALA A 26 -3.95 17.08 12.53
C ALA A 26 -2.41 17.23 12.46
N THR A 27 -1.76 16.45 11.59
CA THR A 27 -0.30 16.52 11.37
C THR A 27 0.11 17.88 10.80
N MET A 28 -0.66 18.37 9.84
CA MET A 28 -0.48 19.68 9.22
C MET A 28 -0.61 20.81 10.25
N MET A 29 -1.63 20.75 11.13
CA MET A 29 -1.81 21.73 12.20
C MET A 29 -0.68 21.69 13.24
N SER A 30 -0.20 20.48 13.58
CA SER A 30 0.90 20.31 14.53
C SER A 30 2.25 20.78 13.97
N SER A 31 2.47 20.71 12.66
CA SER A 31 3.78 21.02 12.06
C SER A 31 3.88 22.48 11.63
N ASP A 32 2.83 23.02 11.00
CA ASP A 32 2.86 24.36 10.39
C ASP A 32 1.60 25.20 10.68
N GLY A 33 0.87 24.88 11.75
CA GLY A 33 -0.42 25.51 12.08
C GLY A 33 -0.41 27.04 12.13
N GLU A 34 0.63 27.66 12.71
CA GLU A 34 0.76 29.13 12.77
C GLU A 34 0.87 29.77 11.38
N LYS A 35 1.64 29.17 10.48
CA LYS A 35 1.80 29.67 9.11
C LYS A 35 0.52 29.53 8.31
N ILE A 36 -0.22 28.45 8.54
CA ILE A 36 -1.50 28.16 7.89
C ILE A 36 -2.58 29.14 8.33
N ILE A 37 -2.69 29.45 9.63
CA ILE A 37 -3.64 30.43 10.13
C ILE A 37 -3.33 31.81 9.57
N ALA A 38 -2.05 32.20 9.52
CA ALA A 38 -1.65 33.54 9.09
C ALA A 38 -1.76 33.75 7.58
N LYS A 39 -1.54 32.72 6.76
CA LYS A 39 -1.38 32.88 5.30
C LYS A 39 -2.30 32.01 4.44
N GLY A 40 -3.12 31.17 5.08
CA GLY A 40 -4.07 30.26 4.44
C GLY A 40 -3.48 28.90 4.08
N LEU A 41 -4.36 27.90 3.95
CA LEU A 41 -4.01 26.50 3.67
C LEU A 41 -3.34 26.27 2.31
N PHE A 42 -3.70 27.08 1.31
CA PHE A 42 -3.25 26.91 -0.08
C PHE A 42 -2.14 27.89 -0.48
N GLN A 43 -1.44 28.46 0.51
CA GLN A 43 -0.38 29.41 0.22
C GLN A 43 0.77 28.74 -0.53
N GLY A 44 1.15 29.28 -1.70
CA GLY A 44 2.28 28.76 -2.49
C GLY A 44 1.93 27.56 -3.38
N TRP A 45 0.65 27.22 -3.54
CA TRP A 45 0.24 26.19 -4.50
C TRP A 45 0.50 26.65 -5.93
N THR A 46 1.45 26.00 -6.60
CA THR A 46 1.72 26.20 -8.03
C THR A 46 1.00 25.14 -8.86
N ASN A 47 0.89 25.35 -10.18
CA ASN A 47 0.32 24.36 -11.11
C ASN A 47 1.01 23.00 -11.00
N LEU A 48 2.30 22.97 -10.67
CA LEU A 48 3.05 21.73 -10.44
C LEU A 48 2.50 20.95 -9.23
N VAL A 49 2.22 21.64 -8.11
CA VAL A 49 1.64 21.01 -6.90
C VAL A 49 0.28 20.39 -7.22
N TRP A 50 -0.55 21.07 -8.01
CA TRP A 50 -1.82 20.52 -8.50
C TRP A 50 -1.63 19.24 -9.30
N THR A 51 -0.73 19.24 -10.29
CA THR A 51 -0.48 18.05 -11.11
C THR A 51 0.07 16.88 -10.31
N MET A 52 0.99 17.13 -9.36
CA MET A 52 1.54 16.10 -8.47
C MET A 52 0.48 15.53 -7.53
N THR A 53 -0.41 16.38 -7.00
CA THR A 53 -1.50 15.95 -6.11
C THR A 53 -2.50 15.09 -6.86
N ILE A 54 -2.88 15.47 -8.09
CA ILE A 54 -3.78 14.67 -8.94
C ILE A 54 -3.10 13.33 -9.29
N ALA A 55 -1.84 13.34 -9.71
CA ALA A 55 -1.10 12.12 -10.02
C ALA A 55 -1.01 11.18 -8.81
N ALA A 56 -0.74 11.71 -7.61
CA ALA A 56 -0.71 10.94 -6.37
C ALA A 56 -2.09 10.35 -6.02
N ALA A 57 -3.16 11.13 -6.18
CA ALA A 57 -4.53 10.67 -5.95
C ALA A 57 -4.92 9.54 -6.93
N THR A 58 -4.61 9.69 -8.22
CA THR A 58 -4.83 8.64 -9.22
C THR A 58 -4.01 7.39 -8.89
N GLY A 59 -2.76 7.54 -8.47
CA GLY A 59 -1.93 6.42 -8.02
C GLY A 59 -2.57 5.63 -6.87
N GLY A 60 -3.12 6.32 -5.88
CA GLY A 60 -3.87 5.69 -4.77
C GLY A 60 -5.11 4.93 -5.23
N LEU A 61 -5.88 5.49 -6.18
CA LEU A 61 -7.05 4.83 -6.75
C LEU A 61 -6.69 3.59 -7.57
N VAL A 62 -5.64 3.68 -8.40
CA VAL A 62 -5.13 2.54 -9.18
C VAL A 62 -4.67 1.41 -8.27
N VAL A 63 -3.96 1.74 -7.20
CA VAL A 63 -3.52 0.76 -6.20
C VAL A 63 -4.71 0.08 -5.51
N SER A 64 -5.76 0.84 -5.17
CA SER A 64 -7.00 0.31 -4.59
C SER A 64 -7.73 -0.63 -5.57
N ALA A 65 -7.76 -0.28 -6.86
CA ALA A 65 -8.30 -1.14 -7.90
C ALA A 65 -7.45 -2.41 -8.08
N VAL A 66 -6.13 -2.33 -8.08
CA VAL A 66 -5.24 -3.50 -8.17
C VAL A 66 -5.48 -4.46 -7.00
N MET A 67 -5.66 -3.95 -5.78
CA MET A 67 -6.00 -4.77 -4.60
C MET A 67 -7.36 -5.48 -4.71
N LYS A 68 -8.29 -4.92 -5.51
CA LYS A 68 -9.57 -5.56 -5.79
C LYS A 68 -9.46 -6.71 -6.79
N TYR A 69 -8.63 -6.54 -7.83
CA TYR A 69 -8.56 -7.47 -8.96
C TYR A 69 -7.41 -8.47 -8.85
N ALA A 70 -6.39 -8.18 -8.05
CA ALA A 70 -5.27 -9.05 -7.75
C ALA A 70 -5.25 -9.36 -6.25
N ASP A 71 -4.95 -10.61 -5.89
CA ASP A 71 -4.78 -11.00 -4.49
C ASP A 71 -3.80 -10.05 -3.80
N ASN A 72 -4.20 -9.46 -2.68
CA ASN A 72 -3.41 -8.47 -1.94
C ASN A 72 -2.00 -8.98 -1.56
N VAL A 73 -1.82 -10.31 -1.53
CA VAL A 73 -0.55 -11.02 -1.33
C VAL A 73 0.43 -10.81 -2.50
N LYS A 74 -0.07 -10.78 -3.73
CA LYS A 74 0.77 -10.59 -4.94
C LYS A 74 1.32 -9.17 -4.99
N LYS A 75 0.52 -8.18 -4.62
CA LYS A 75 0.99 -6.78 -4.55
C LYS A 75 2.10 -6.61 -3.52
N THR A 76 1.93 -7.15 -2.31
CA THR A 76 2.94 -7.00 -1.25
C THR A 76 4.23 -7.73 -1.61
N TYR A 77 4.15 -8.88 -2.30
CA TYR A 77 5.31 -9.59 -2.82
C TYR A 77 6.08 -8.78 -3.90
N CYS A 78 5.37 -8.19 -4.86
CA CYS A 78 6.02 -7.33 -5.86
C CYS A 78 6.65 -6.08 -5.23
N GLN A 79 5.99 -5.49 -4.23
CA GLN A 79 6.49 -4.30 -3.55
C GLN A 79 7.77 -4.58 -2.76
N THR A 80 7.87 -5.71 -2.06
CA THR A 80 9.08 -6.08 -1.30
C THR A 80 10.25 -6.37 -2.24
N LEU A 81 9.98 -7.06 -3.36
CA LEU A 81 10.95 -7.26 -4.44
C LEU A 81 11.47 -5.95 -5.02
N ALA A 82 10.58 -5.00 -5.34
CA ALA A 82 10.94 -3.72 -5.91
C ALA A 82 11.82 -2.89 -4.97
N ILE A 83 11.50 -2.87 -3.66
CA ILE A 83 12.30 -2.17 -2.64
C ILE A 83 13.67 -2.84 -2.51
N GLY A 84 13.72 -4.17 -2.45
CA GLY A 84 14.98 -4.93 -2.39
C GLY A 84 15.88 -4.64 -3.59
N LEU A 85 15.33 -4.70 -4.81
CA LEU A 85 16.06 -4.40 -6.04
C LEU A 85 16.53 -2.94 -6.10
N THR A 86 15.69 -2.00 -5.70
CA THR A 86 16.08 -0.57 -5.61
C THR A 86 17.28 -0.38 -4.69
N ALA A 87 17.30 -1.09 -3.57
CA ALA A 87 18.40 -1.02 -2.62
C ALA A 87 19.69 -1.66 -3.19
N VAL A 88 19.60 -2.78 -3.91
CA VAL A 88 20.74 -3.37 -4.64
C VAL A 88 21.30 -2.37 -5.67
N ILE A 89 20.43 -1.79 -6.50
CA ILE A 89 20.82 -0.81 -7.53
C ILE A 89 21.48 0.40 -6.88
N SER A 90 20.94 0.91 -5.77
CA SER A 90 21.53 2.04 -5.04
C SER A 90 22.93 1.73 -4.49
N ILE A 91 23.19 0.49 -4.07
CA ILE A 91 24.54 0.04 -3.67
C ILE A 91 25.50 0.02 -4.87
N CYS A 92 25.04 -0.46 -6.03
CA CYS A 92 25.86 -0.52 -7.24
C CYS A 92 26.21 0.85 -7.82
N ILE A 93 25.33 1.85 -7.68
CA ILE A 93 25.56 3.22 -8.21
C ILE A 93 26.40 4.08 -7.24
N GLY A 94 26.51 3.71 -5.96
CA GLY A 94 27.43 4.35 -5.02
C GLY A 94 27.04 5.76 -4.53
N GLU A 95 25.77 6.17 -4.74
CA GLU A 95 25.33 7.57 -4.45
C GLU A 95 25.17 7.92 -2.96
N ARG A 96 25.22 6.96 -2.04
CA ARG A 96 25.23 7.21 -0.59
C ARG A 96 26.47 6.63 0.04
N ASN A 97 27.01 7.30 1.06
CA ASN A 97 27.99 6.72 1.99
C ASN A 97 27.43 5.39 2.51
N LEU A 98 27.88 4.31 1.90
CA LEU A 98 27.39 2.96 2.07
C LEU A 98 27.68 2.50 3.49
N SER A 99 26.74 2.70 4.40
CA SER A 99 26.80 2.01 5.69
C SER A 99 26.71 0.53 5.41
N ALA A 100 27.74 -0.25 5.77
CA ALA A 100 27.79 -1.70 5.56
C ALA A 100 26.55 -2.42 6.12
N SER A 101 25.87 -1.83 7.12
CA SER A 101 24.58 -2.31 7.64
C SER A 101 23.46 -2.36 6.59
N LEU A 102 23.43 -1.44 5.63
CA LEU A 102 22.46 -1.44 4.53
C LEU A 102 22.70 -2.62 3.59
N ALA A 103 23.97 -2.89 3.24
CA ALA A 103 24.33 -4.00 2.36
C ALA A 103 23.95 -5.36 2.97
N VAL A 104 24.20 -5.55 4.27
CA VAL A 104 23.78 -6.76 5.00
C VAL A 104 22.26 -6.88 5.03
N GLY A 105 21.53 -5.78 5.27
CA GLY A 105 20.07 -5.77 5.25
C GLY A 105 19.50 -6.15 3.88
N VAL A 106 20.10 -5.66 2.79
CA VAL A 106 19.69 -6.01 1.42
C VAL A 106 19.93 -7.47 1.11
N LEU A 107 21.11 -8.02 1.46
CA LEU A 107 21.40 -9.45 1.29
C LEU A 107 20.41 -10.33 2.07
N LEU A 108 20.10 -9.96 3.31
CA LEU A 108 19.12 -10.68 4.14
C LEU A 108 17.72 -10.69 3.49
N VAL A 109 17.26 -9.55 2.99
CA VAL A 109 15.96 -9.42 2.30
C VAL A 109 15.95 -10.25 1.02
N MET A 110 17.02 -10.22 0.22
CA MET A 110 17.13 -11.01 -1.00
C MET A 110 17.10 -12.52 -0.72
N VAL A 111 17.78 -12.99 0.34
CA VAL A 111 17.74 -14.40 0.76
C VAL A 111 16.34 -14.79 1.24
N SER A 112 15.70 -13.96 2.06
CA SER A 112 14.33 -14.23 2.55
C SER A 112 13.32 -14.35 1.41
N ILE A 113 13.40 -13.44 0.44
CA ILE A 113 12.54 -13.48 -0.75
C ILE A 113 12.84 -14.70 -1.60
N ALA A 114 14.11 -15.05 -1.84
CA ALA A 114 14.49 -16.24 -2.60
C ALA A 114 13.94 -17.52 -1.97
N VAL A 115 14.02 -17.65 -0.64
CA VAL A 115 13.44 -18.80 0.08
C VAL A 115 11.92 -18.85 -0.09
N TYR A 116 11.23 -17.73 0.06
CA TYR A 116 9.78 -17.68 -0.11
C TYR A 116 9.33 -17.94 -1.56
N ALA A 117 10.12 -17.50 -2.54
CA ALA A 117 9.86 -17.72 -3.97
C ALA A 117 10.04 -19.19 -4.38
N LEU A 118 11.06 -19.85 -3.83
CA LEU A 118 11.42 -21.23 -4.17
C LEU A 118 10.58 -22.26 -3.39
N TYR A 119 10.06 -21.89 -2.22
CA TYR A 119 9.18 -22.73 -1.40
C TYR A 119 7.82 -22.04 -1.21
N PRO A 120 6.96 -22.01 -2.25
CA PRO A 120 5.61 -21.50 -2.07
C PRO A 120 4.89 -22.35 -1.01
N PRO A 121 4.23 -21.73 0.00
CA PRO A 121 3.47 -22.47 0.99
C PRO A 121 2.40 -23.32 0.29
N PRO A 122 2.12 -24.54 0.79
CA PRO A 122 1.09 -25.38 0.22
C PRO A 122 -0.24 -24.61 0.15
N PRO A 123 -1.06 -24.83 -0.91
CA PRO A 123 -2.34 -24.15 -1.06
C PRO A 123 -3.13 -24.28 0.24
N GLN A 124 -3.51 -23.15 0.84
CA GLN A 124 -4.40 -23.21 2.00
C GLN A 124 -5.68 -23.92 1.57
N PRO A 125 -6.18 -24.92 2.33
CA PRO A 125 -7.46 -25.53 2.04
C PRO A 125 -8.52 -24.43 2.08
N THR A 126 -9.02 -24.07 0.90
CA THR A 126 -10.16 -23.16 0.77
C THR A 126 -11.32 -23.83 1.50
N SER A 127 -11.69 -23.32 2.67
CA SER A 127 -12.95 -23.68 3.30
C SER A 127 -14.06 -23.47 2.26
N PRO A 128 -14.95 -24.46 2.05
CA PRO A 128 -15.98 -24.37 1.03
C PRO A 128 -16.78 -23.08 1.21
N SER A 129 -17.05 -22.41 0.10
CA SER A 129 -17.85 -21.20 0.08
C SER A 129 -19.26 -21.57 0.57
N PRO A 130 -19.96 -20.74 1.38
CA PRO A 130 -21.33 -21.01 1.84
C PRO A 130 -22.38 -21.21 0.73
N LYS A 131 -21.99 -21.00 -0.54
CA LYS A 131 -22.82 -21.29 -1.72
C LYS A 131 -22.84 -22.78 -2.07
N ASP A 132 -21.78 -23.52 -1.72
CA ASP A 132 -21.65 -24.94 -2.02
C ASP A 132 -22.40 -25.77 -0.95
N GLU A 133 -22.38 -25.33 0.31
CA GLU A 133 -23.08 -25.98 1.44
C GLU A 133 -24.62 -26.00 1.26
N ALA A 134 -25.19 -24.92 0.72
CA ALA A 134 -26.62 -24.85 0.42
C ALA A 134 -27.06 -25.79 -0.73
N GLN A 135 -26.12 -26.30 -1.54
CA GLN A 135 -26.40 -27.25 -2.60
C GLN A 135 -26.38 -28.70 -2.10
N TYR A 136 -25.69 -28.98 -0.98
CA TYR A 136 -25.67 -30.32 -0.36
C TYR A 136 -26.89 -30.57 0.54
N ASP A 137 -27.46 -29.53 1.15
CA ASP A 137 -28.70 -29.64 1.95
C ASP A 137 -29.98 -29.82 1.10
N LEU A 138 -29.87 -29.79 -0.23
CA LEU A 138 -30.98 -29.95 -1.19
C LEU A 138 -30.95 -31.31 -1.92
N ILE A 139 -30.09 -32.25 -1.51
CA ILE A 139 -30.00 -33.61 -2.06
C ILE A 139 -30.40 -34.64 -1.01
#